data_AF-A0A0F7BZR5-F1
#
_entry.id   AF-A0A0F7BZR5-F1
#
_cell.length_a   1.000
_cell.length_b   1.000
_cell.length_c   1.000
_cell.angle_alpha   90.00
_cell.angle_beta   90.00
_cell.angle_gamma   90.00
#
_symmetry.space_group_name_H-M   'P 1'
#
loop_
_entity.id
_entity.type
_entity.pdbx_description
1 polymer ?
#
loop_
_entity_poly.entity_id
_entity_poly.type
_entity_poly.pdbx_seq_one_letter_code
_entity_poly.pdbx_strand_id
1 'polypeptide(L)'
;MPSLIITKYKKILAGTQKRFSPYEFEDIQFRKKKIQLIIRYAVEQVMKWTPEQAKTQLSLQDIKKLKLHLITEFIQPPIEAKATDVYYMIDYAYPYLPKLSEKEKALWVYQEVLNGSRRHFPMHYFQSVLGEERAKICFIYMCEELLKITSILELPKVFGKTEQAYQILRTYKLKILVDTLYFSPFDLITEIYPELADPKLWGEEGYFQ
;
A
#
# COMPACT_ATOMS: atom_id res chain seq x y z
N MET A 1 11.91 -34.51 -7.59
CA MET A 1 11.96 -34.31 -9.06
C MET A 1 11.74 -32.82 -9.34
N PRO A 2 12.46 -32.17 -10.27
CA PRO A 2 12.07 -30.83 -10.72
C PRO A 2 10.66 -30.94 -11.30
N SER A 3 9.72 -30.14 -10.80
CA SER A 3 8.39 -30.08 -11.38
C SER A 3 8.49 -29.69 -12.87
N LEU A 4 7.61 -30.23 -13.71
CA LEU A 4 7.60 -30.00 -15.17
C LEU A 4 7.72 -28.51 -15.54
N ILE A 5 7.15 -27.63 -14.70
CA ILE A 5 7.21 -26.17 -14.86
C ILE A 5 8.63 -25.61 -14.73
N ILE A 6 9.46 -26.13 -13.83
CA ILE A 6 10.87 -25.69 -13.66
C ILE A 6 11.70 -26.09 -14.87
N THR A 7 11.47 -27.27 -15.45
CA THR A 7 12.14 -27.68 -16.69
C THR A 7 11.81 -26.73 -17.84
N LYS A 8 10.54 -26.32 -17.97
CA LYS A 8 10.12 -25.31 -18.96
C LYS A 8 10.77 -23.96 -18.68
N TYR A 9 10.78 -23.52 -17.43
CA TYR A 9 11.40 -22.25 -17.04
C TYR A 9 12.92 -22.23 -17.32
N LYS A 10 13.64 -23.33 -17.07
CA LYS A 10 15.06 -23.46 -17.44
C LYS A 10 15.30 -23.28 -18.94
N LYS A 11 14.45 -23.84 -19.81
CA LYS A 11 14.51 -23.62 -21.26
C LYS A 11 14.32 -22.15 -21.63
N ILE A 12 13.43 -21.46 -20.91
CA ILE A 12 13.19 -20.02 -21.10
C ILE A 12 14.41 -19.19 -20.68
N LEU A 13 15.01 -19.49 -19.53
CA LEU A 13 16.24 -18.85 -19.10
C LEU A 13 17.41 -19.09 -20.06
N ALA A 14 17.52 -20.31 -20.61
CA ALA A 14 18.53 -20.66 -21.61
C ALA A 14 18.27 -20.09 -23.01
N GLY A 15 17.13 -19.42 -23.22
CA GLY A 15 16.75 -18.85 -24.52
C GLY A 15 16.28 -19.86 -25.58
N THR A 16 16.23 -21.16 -25.25
CA THR A 16 15.73 -22.21 -26.17
C THR A 16 14.22 -22.20 -26.30
N GLN A 17 13.51 -21.55 -25.38
CA GLN A 17 12.07 -21.32 -25.42
C GLN A 17 11.78 -19.85 -25.11
N LYS A 18 10.95 -19.17 -25.93
CA LYS A 18 10.70 -17.72 -25.73
C LYS A 18 9.77 -17.40 -24.56
N ARG A 19 8.75 -18.24 -24.32
CA ARG A 19 7.68 -18.01 -23.35
C ARG A 19 7.04 -19.31 -22.87
N PHE A 20 6.27 -19.26 -21.78
CA PHE A 20 5.43 -20.38 -21.37
C PHE A 20 4.31 -20.65 -22.39
N SER A 21 3.74 -21.86 -22.36
CA SER A 21 2.54 -22.17 -23.16
C SER A 21 1.37 -21.28 -22.70
N PRO A 22 0.49 -20.81 -23.60
CA PRO A 22 -0.71 -20.06 -23.21
C PRO A 22 -1.55 -20.79 -22.15
N TYR A 23 -1.64 -22.11 -22.27
CA TYR A 23 -2.41 -22.98 -21.37
C TYR A 23 -1.68 -23.32 -20.05
N GLU A 24 -0.42 -22.88 -19.87
CA GLU A 24 0.41 -23.32 -18.73
C GLU A 24 -0.18 -22.90 -17.38
N PHE A 25 -0.84 -21.75 -17.36
CA PHE A 25 -1.37 -21.11 -16.16
C PHE A 25 -2.90 -21.06 -16.13
N GLU A 26 -3.61 -21.71 -17.07
CA GLU A 26 -5.08 -21.64 -17.10
C GLU A 26 -5.72 -22.20 -15.83
N ASP A 27 -5.26 -23.37 -15.37
CA ASP A 27 -5.78 -24.01 -14.17
C ASP A 27 -5.43 -23.19 -12.90
N ILE A 28 -6.46 -22.53 -12.35
CA ILE A 28 -6.36 -21.65 -11.18
C ILE A 28 -5.86 -22.42 -9.94
N GLN A 29 -6.22 -23.69 -9.78
CA GLN A 29 -5.85 -24.50 -8.61
C GLN A 29 -4.34 -24.70 -8.53
N PHE A 30 -3.69 -24.88 -9.68
CA PHE A 30 -2.23 -25.10 -9.75
C PHE A 30 -1.43 -23.85 -10.12
N ARG A 31 -2.06 -22.83 -10.72
CA ARG A 31 -1.43 -21.57 -11.15
C ARG A 31 -0.56 -20.97 -10.06
N LYS A 32 -1.13 -20.78 -8.86
CA LYS A 32 -0.43 -20.21 -7.70
C LYS A 32 0.83 -21.00 -7.38
N LYS A 33 0.71 -22.33 -7.22
CA LYS A 33 1.84 -23.20 -6.88
C LYS A 33 2.94 -23.16 -7.97
N LYS A 34 2.56 -23.16 -9.25
CA LYS A 34 3.51 -23.06 -10.38
C LYS A 34 4.29 -21.75 -10.36
N ILE A 35 3.60 -20.62 -10.18
CA ILE A 35 4.22 -19.29 -10.11
C ILE A 35 5.19 -19.21 -8.93
N GLN A 36 4.76 -19.67 -7.75
CA GLN A 36 5.61 -19.69 -6.56
C GLN A 36 6.87 -20.53 -6.81
N LEU A 37 6.76 -21.70 -7.44
CA LEU A 37 7.92 -22.52 -7.79
C LEU A 37 8.88 -21.82 -8.73
N ILE A 38 8.38 -21.13 -9.76
CA ILE A 38 9.22 -20.39 -10.72
C ILE A 38 10.01 -19.28 -9.99
N ILE A 39 9.34 -18.47 -9.17
CA ILE A 39 9.97 -17.36 -8.44
C ILE A 39 10.99 -17.91 -7.44
N ARG A 40 10.64 -18.95 -6.67
CA ARG A 40 11.55 -19.59 -5.72
C ARG A 40 12.80 -20.13 -6.41
N TYR A 41 12.63 -20.81 -7.54
CA TYR A 41 13.76 -21.29 -8.34
C TYR A 41 14.63 -20.13 -8.84
N ALA A 42 14.03 -19.03 -9.31
CA ALA A 42 14.79 -17.86 -9.76
C ALA A 42 15.64 -17.25 -8.62
N VAL A 43 15.05 -17.09 -7.43
CA VAL A 43 15.72 -16.51 -6.27
C VAL A 43 16.82 -17.45 -5.73
N GLU A 44 16.45 -18.68 -5.39
CA GLU A 44 17.34 -19.58 -4.63
C GLU A 44 18.34 -20.31 -5.54
N GLN A 45 17.96 -20.62 -6.78
CA GLN A 45 18.77 -21.47 -7.65
C GLN A 45 19.52 -20.70 -8.71
N VAL A 46 18.97 -19.59 -9.22
CA VAL A 46 19.63 -18.76 -10.24
C VAL A 46 20.41 -17.63 -9.61
N MET A 47 19.77 -16.81 -8.76
CA MET A 47 20.43 -15.68 -8.08
C MET A 47 21.26 -16.11 -6.87
N LYS A 48 20.95 -17.27 -6.27
CA LYS A 48 21.56 -17.76 -5.02
C LYS A 48 21.33 -16.82 -3.84
N TRP A 49 20.16 -16.18 -3.80
CA TRP A 49 19.76 -15.26 -2.74
C TRP A 49 18.82 -15.93 -1.75
N THR A 50 18.79 -15.40 -0.52
CA THR A 50 17.70 -15.71 0.41
C THR A 50 16.42 -14.95 0.02
N PRO A 51 15.24 -15.41 0.45
CA PRO A 51 13.98 -14.69 0.21
C PRO A 51 14.01 -13.25 0.75
N GLU A 52 14.65 -13.00 1.88
CA GLU A 52 14.80 -11.68 2.51
C GLU A 52 15.68 -10.74 1.67
N GLN A 53 16.80 -11.26 1.15
CA GLN A 53 17.65 -10.51 0.22
C GLN A 53 16.89 -10.18 -1.06
N ALA A 54 16.16 -11.14 -1.63
CA ALA A 54 15.36 -10.91 -2.82
C ALA A 54 14.24 -9.88 -2.58
N LYS A 55 13.60 -9.86 -1.42
CA LYS A 55 12.55 -8.89 -1.10
C LYS A 55 13.06 -7.44 -1.14
N THR A 56 14.32 -7.22 -0.78
CA THR A 56 14.92 -5.89 -0.60
C THR A 56 15.76 -5.43 -1.79
N GLN A 57 16.41 -6.36 -2.50
CA GLN A 57 17.40 -6.02 -3.53
C GLN A 57 16.92 -6.25 -4.96
N LEU A 58 15.87 -7.05 -5.16
CA LEU A 58 15.40 -7.38 -6.50
C LEU A 58 14.87 -6.13 -7.20
N SER A 59 15.35 -5.91 -8.43
CA SER A 59 14.95 -4.78 -9.26
C SER A 59 14.10 -5.22 -10.47
N LEU A 60 13.46 -4.25 -11.14
CA LEU A 60 12.82 -4.50 -12.45
C LEU A 60 13.79 -5.08 -13.49
N GLN A 61 15.07 -4.72 -13.43
CA GLN A 61 16.08 -5.25 -14.36
C GLN A 61 16.31 -6.74 -14.10
N ASP A 62 16.36 -7.15 -12.83
CA ASP A 62 16.46 -8.56 -12.44
C ASP A 62 15.21 -9.34 -12.86
N ILE A 63 14.00 -8.77 -12.70
CA ILE A 63 12.76 -9.38 -13.20
C ILE A 63 12.82 -9.64 -14.71
N LYS A 64 13.38 -8.73 -15.50
CA LYS A 64 13.57 -8.91 -16.94
C LYS A 64 14.63 -9.98 -17.24
N LYS A 65 15.78 -9.93 -16.57
CA LYS A 65 16.90 -10.88 -16.72
C LYS A 65 16.47 -12.30 -16.39
N LEU A 66 15.73 -12.47 -15.29
CA LEU A 66 15.16 -13.74 -14.84
C LEU A 66 13.91 -14.15 -15.62
N LYS A 67 13.48 -13.38 -16.63
CA LYS A 67 12.26 -13.67 -17.41
C LYS A 67 10.99 -13.80 -16.56
N LEU A 68 10.98 -13.24 -15.36
CA LEU A 68 9.84 -13.25 -14.44
C LEU A 68 8.71 -12.30 -14.88
N HIS A 69 9.00 -11.33 -15.76
CA HIS A 69 7.97 -10.50 -16.39
C HIS A 69 6.88 -11.33 -17.10
N LEU A 70 7.21 -12.54 -17.58
CA LEU A 70 6.28 -13.47 -18.23
C LEU A 70 5.19 -14.04 -17.31
N ILE A 71 5.29 -13.82 -16.00
CA ILE A 71 4.30 -14.29 -15.01
C ILE A 71 3.76 -13.16 -14.13
N THR A 72 4.15 -11.91 -14.38
CA THR A 72 3.73 -10.75 -13.58
C THR A 72 2.24 -10.48 -13.67
N GLU A 73 1.61 -10.75 -14.82
CA GLU A 73 0.17 -10.58 -15.04
C GLU A 73 -0.71 -11.44 -14.10
N PHE A 74 -0.16 -12.52 -13.57
CA PHE A 74 -0.87 -13.42 -12.65
C PHE A 74 -0.73 -13.02 -11.18
N ILE A 75 0.02 -11.95 -10.88
CA ILE A 75 0.28 -11.48 -9.53
C ILE A 75 -0.24 -10.06 -9.44
N GLN A 76 -1.31 -9.89 -8.68
CA GLN A 76 -1.88 -8.56 -8.43
C GLN A 76 -0.93 -7.77 -7.52
N PRO A 77 -0.41 -6.61 -7.97
CA PRO A 77 0.36 -5.72 -7.11
C PRO A 77 -0.54 -5.14 -6.00
N PRO A 78 -0.02 -4.92 -4.79
CA PRO A 78 -0.74 -4.17 -3.77
C PRO A 78 -0.89 -2.71 -4.22
N ILE A 79 -1.94 -2.04 -3.75
CA ILE A 79 -2.27 -0.67 -4.16
C ILE A 79 -1.19 0.36 -3.76
N GLU A 80 -0.38 0.05 -2.75
CA GLU A 80 0.76 0.85 -2.32
C GLU A 80 1.95 0.78 -3.30
N ALA A 81 2.07 -0.30 -4.08
CA ALA A 81 3.24 -0.54 -4.92
C ALA A 81 3.35 0.49 -6.05
N LYS A 82 4.56 0.98 -6.28
CA LYS A 82 4.93 1.79 -7.44
C LYS A 82 5.14 0.89 -8.65
N ALA A 83 5.12 1.48 -9.85
CA ALA A 83 5.37 0.75 -11.10
C ALA A 83 6.76 0.06 -11.15
N THR A 84 7.71 0.54 -10.35
CA THR A 84 9.06 -0.01 -10.24
C THR A 84 9.22 -1.07 -9.16
N ASP A 85 8.25 -1.20 -8.26
CA ASP A 85 8.34 -2.09 -7.12
C ASP A 85 8.11 -3.52 -7.57
N VAL A 86 8.89 -4.45 -7.04
CA VAL A 86 8.79 -5.90 -7.37
C VAL A 86 8.75 -6.78 -6.13
N TYR A 87 8.84 -6.18 -4.93
CA TYR A 87 8.84 -6.89 -3.65
C TYR A 87 7.59 -7.78 -3.48
N TYR A 88 6.46 -7.36 -4.05
CA TYR A 88 5.20 -8.09 -3.95
C TYR A 88 5.26 -9.46 -4.63
N MET A 89 6.15 -9.66 -5.62
CA MET A 89 6.39 -10.97 -6.21
C MET A 89 7.04 -11.93 -5.21
N ILE A 90 7.92 -11.40 -4.35
CA ILE A 90 8.56 -12.16 -3.29
C ILE A 90 7.56 -12.47 -2.18
N ASP A 91 6.72 -11.50 -1.78
CA ASP A 91 5.63 -11.75 -0.82
C ASP A 91 4.61 -12.78 -1.33
N TYR A 92 4.40 -12.86 -2.64
CA TYR A 92 3.56 -13.86 -3.29
C TYR A 92 4.21 -15.26 -3.24
N ALA A 93 5.51 -15.34 -3.52
CA ALA A 93 6.28 -16.58 -3.52
C ALA A 93 6.55 -17.13 -2.11
N TYR A 94 6.71 -16.25 -1.13
CA TYR A 94 7.13 -16.56 0.23
C TYR A 94 6.14 -15.94 1.25
N PRO A 95 4.93 -16.51 1.38
CA PRO A 95 3.88 -15.93 2.23
C PRO A 95 4.22 -15.93 3.73
N TYR A 96 5.24 -16.69 4.15
CA TYR A 96 5.73 -16.75 5.53
C TYR A 96 6.68 -15.60 5.89
N LEU A 97 7.15 -14.82 4.90
CA LEU A 97 7.98 -13.65 5.19
C LEU A 97 7.19 -12.61 5.98
N PRO A 98 7.84 -11.89 6.92
CA PRO A 98 7.21 -10.76 7.60
C PRO A 98 6.67 -9.73 6.59
N LYS A 99 5.41 -9.34 6.79
CA LYS A 99 4.72 -8.32 5.99
C LYS A 99 4.41 -7.13 6.87
N LEU A 100 4.45 -5.95 6.27
CA LEU A 100 3.90 -4.75 6.90
C LEU A 100 2.43 -4.97 7.18
N SER A 101 2.00 -4.59 8.39
CA SER A 101 0.60 -4.42 8.74
C SER A 101 -0.06 -3.37 7.85
N GLU A 102 -1.39 -3.38 7.77
CA GLU A 102 -2.13 -2.37 7.01
C GLU A 102 -1.85 -0.94 7.53
N LYS A 103 -1.65 -0.78 8.86
CA LYS A 103 -1.23 0.48 9.46
C LYS A 103 0.13 0.94 8.95
N GLU A 104 1.14 0.06 8.95
CA GLU A 104 2.49 0.40 8.48
C GLU A 104 2.50 0.73 6.99
N LYS A 105 1.72 0.01 6.17
CA LYS A 105 1.56 0.31 4.73
C LYS A 105 0.94 1.69 4.50
N ALA A 106 -0.11 2.01 5.24
CA ALA A 106 -0.79 3.31 5.16
C ALA A 106 0.18 4.45 5.50
N LEU A 107 0.90 4.31 6.62
CA LEU A 107 1.88 5.28 7.05
C LEU A 107 3.07 5.40 6.09
N TRP A 108 3.53 4.29 5.53
CA TRP A 108 4.59 4.31 4.51
C TRP A 108 4.18 5.16 3.30
N VAL A 109 3.01 4.90 2.71
CA VAL A 109 2.51 5.71 1.58
C VAL A 109 2.31 7.16 1.99
N TYR A 110 1.74 7.41 3.16
CA TYR A 110 1.51 8.77 3.64
C TYR A 110 2.81 9.55 3.82
N GLN A 111 3.83 8.94 4.42
CA GLN A 111 5.15 9.54 4.59
C GLN A 111 5.81 9.86 3.24
N GLU A 112 5.69 8.99 2.24
CA GLU A 112 6.18 9.27 0.88
C GLU A 112 5.46 10.47 0.23
N VAL A 113 4.17 10.63 0.50
CA VAL A 113 3.40 11.77 0.00
C VAL A 113 3.76 13.07 0.72
N LEU A 114 3.97 13.00 2.05
CA LEU A 114 4.40 14.14 2.87
C LEU A 114 5.80 14.63 2.48
N ASN A 115 6.75 13.71 2.30
CA ASN A 115 8.15 14.05 1.98
C ASN A 115 8.40 14.34 0.48
N GLY A 116 7.37 14.18 -0.37
CA GLY A 116 7.46 14.47 -1.80
C GLY A 116 8.10 13.36 -2.64
N SER A 117 8.52 12.23 -2.05
CA SER A 117 9.01 11.04 -2.78
C SER A 117 7.90 10.41 -3.64
N ARG A 118 6.64 10.66 -3.30
CA ARG A 118 5.46 10.31 -4.08
C ARG A 118 4.59 11.55 -4.26
N ARG A 119 4.29 11.92 -5.51
CA ARG A 119 3.56 13.17 -5.82
C ARG A 119 2.11 13.18 -5.29
N HIS A 120 1.43 12.04 -5.37
CA HIS A 120 0.03 11.86 -4.98
C HIS A 120 -0.18 10.45 -4.38
N PHE A 121 -1.23 10.29 -3.58
CA PHE A 121 -1.68 8.95 -3.18
C PHE A 121 -2.00 8.09 -4.42
N PRO A 122 -1.90 6.75 -4.32
CA PRO A 122 -2.36 5.86 -5.38
C PRO A 122 -3.80 6.17 -5.81
N MET A 123 -4.13 5.86 -7.06
CA MET A 123 -5.50 5.98 -7.55
C MET A 123 -6.42 5.08 -6.71
N HIS A 124 -7.59 5.59 -6.33
CA HIS A 124 -8.55 4.88 -5.48
C HIS A 124 -8.02 4.46 -4.11
N TYR A 125 -6.93 5.06 -3.62
CA TYR A 125 -6.30 4.64 -2.36
C TYR A 125 -7.25 4.68 -1.16
N PHE A 126 -8.10 5.69 -1.07
CA PHE A 126 -9.08 5.82 0.02
C PHE A 126 -10.45 5.22 -0.31
N GLN A 127 -10.62 4.61 -1.48
CA GLN A 127 -11.92 4.09 -1.93
C GLN A 127 -12.03 2.61 -1.58
N SER A 128 -12.76 2.29 -0.51
CA SER A 128 -13.18 0.96 0.00
C SER A 128 -13.21 1.01 1.52
N VAL A 129 -13.75 -0.04 2.17
CA VAL A 129 -13.65 -0.23 3.63
C VAL A 129 -12.19 -0.16 4.11
N LEU A 130 -11.25 -0.78 3.39
CA LEU A 130 -9.82 -0.65 3.70
C LEU A 130 -9.28 0.75 3.40
N GLY A 131 -9.86 1.46 2.43
CA GLY A 131 -9.53 2.85 2.10
C GLY A 131 -9.91 3.82 3.20
N GLU A 132 -11.09 3.64 3.80
CA GLU A 132 -11.54 4.38 4.99
C GLU A 132 -10.59 4.17 6.16
N GLU A 133 -10.23 2.92 6.48
CA GLU A 133 -9.26 2.63 7.54
C GLU A 133 -7.90 3.29 7.29
N ARG A 134 -7.43 3.31 6.04
CA ARG A 134 -6.21 4.04 5.66
C ARG A 134 -6.35 5.56 5.87
N ALA A 135 -7.52 6.13 5.55
CA ALA A 135 -7.81 7.54 5.79
C ALA A 135 -7.75 7.88 7.29
N LYS A 136 -8.37 7.05 8.14
CA LYS A 136 -8.32 7.17 9.60
C LYS A 136 -6.88 7.12 10.11
N ILE A 137 -6.10 6.12 9.69
CA ILE A 137 -4.69 5.98 10.08
C ILE A 137 -3.88 7.24 9.73
N CYS A 138 -4.04 7.78 8.51
CA CYS A 138 -3.32 8.97 8.09
C CYS A 138 -3.73 10.21 8.89
N PHE A 139 -5.02 10.37 9.16
CA PHE A 139 -5.54 11.51 9.92
C PHE A 139 -5.09 11.46 11.39
N ILE A 140 -5.21 10.30 12.04
CA ILE A 140 -4.75 10.09 13.42
C ILE A 140 -3.25 10.39 13.52
N TYR A 141 -2.43 9.87 12.60
CA TYR A 141 -1.00 10.16 12.57
C TYR A 141 -0.70 11.65 12.39
N MET A 142 -1.46 12.36 11.54
CA MET A 142 -1.32 13.81 11.41
C MET A 142 -1.58 14.52 12.75
N CYS A 143 -2.67 14.17 13.43
CA CYS A 143 -3.06 14.78 14.70
C CYS A 143 -2.04 14.50 15.81
N GLU A 144 -1.73 13.23 16.05
CA GLU A 144 -0.90 12.81 17.18
C GLU A 144 0.59 13.10 16.92
N GLU A 145 1.09 12.80 15.73
CA GLU A 145 2.53 12.83 15.47
C GLU A 145 3.02 14.12 14.84
N LEU A 146 2.21 14.77 14.01
CA LEU A 146 2.64 15.98 13.28
C LEU A 146 2.15 17.27 13.93
N LEU A 147 0.91 17.29 14.42
CA LEU A 147 0.32 18.41 15.14
C LEU A 147 0.51 18.33 16.65
N LYS A 148 0.94 17.17 17.17
CA LYS A 148 1.16 16.93 18.61
C LYS A 148 -0.09 17.18 19.46
N ILE A 149 -1.27 16.85 18.92
CA ILE A 149 -2.53 16.90 19.63
C ILE A 149 -2.56 15.78 20.66
N THR A 150 -2.73 16.13 21.93
CA THR A 150 -2.73 15.17 23.05
C THR A 150 -4.12 14.79 23.52
N SER A 151 -5.12 15.61 23.19
CA SER A 151 -6.53 15.38 23.52
C SER A 151 -7.41 15.65 22.31
N ILE A 152 -8.36 14.75 22.05
CA ILE A 152 -9.34 14.92 20.97
C ILE A 152 -10.19 16.19 21.15
N LEU A 153 -10.33 16.69 22.38
CA LEU A 153 -11.05 17.94 22.69
C LEU A 153 -10.33 19.20 22.17
N GLU A 154 -9.08 19.08 21.73
CA GLU A 154 -8.37 20.17 21.05
C GLU A 154 -8.76 20.27 19.56
N LEU A 155 -9.28 19.18 18.95
CA LEU A 155 -9.63 19.15 17.52
C LEU A 155 -10.64 20.24 17.13
N PRO A 156 -11.73 20.49 17.90
CA PRO A 156 -12.63 21.59 17.56
C PRO A 156 -11.96 22.97 17.57
N LYS A 157 -10.95 23.19 18.42
CA LYS A 157 -10.20 24.46 18.44
C LYS A 157 -9.30 24.61 17.21
N VAL A 158 -8.69 23.51 16.77
CA VAL A 158 -7.77 23.48 15.62
C VAL A 158 -8.52 23.53 14.29
N PHE A 159 -9.66 22.85 14.21
CA PHE A 159 -10.43 22.64 12.97
C PHE A 159 -11.79 23.37 12.94
N GLY A 160 -12.14 24.13 13.99
CA GLY A 160 -13.44 24.81 14.08
C GLY A 160 -13.64 25.91 13.04
N LYS A 161 -12.57 26.52 12.56
CA LYS A 161 -12.62 27.47 11.43
C LYS A 161 -12.41 26.72 10.12
N THR A 162 -13.43 26.71 9.26
CA THR A 162 -13.45 25.97 7.99
C THR A 162 -12.22 26.24 7.12
N GLU A 163 -11.87 27.50 6.87
CA GLU A 163 -10.70 27.87 6.04
C GLU A 163 -9.38 27.35 6.64
N GLN A 164 -9.23 27.43 7.97
CA GLN A 164 -8.05 26.93 8.67
C GLN A 164 -7.97 25.40 8.58
N ALA A 165 -9.10 24.70 8.77
CA ALA A 165 -9.18 23.26 8.65
C ALA A 165 -8.75 22.78 7.25
N TYR A 166 -9.26 23.39 6.18
CA TYR A 166 -8.85 23.06 4.82
C TYR A 166 -7.37 23.37 4.55
N GLN A 167 -6.84 24.47 5.12
CA GLN A 167 -5.43 24.81 4.98
C GLN A 167 -4.51 23.80 5.69
N ILE A 168 -4.88 23.34 6.88
CA ILE A 168 -4.17 22.28 7.61
C ILE A 168 -4.19 20.99 6.76
N LEU A 169 -5.37 20.54 6.34
CA LEU A 169 -5.50 19.33 5.52
C LEU A 169 -4.70 19.42 4.22
N ARG A 170 -4.64 20.59 3.58
CA ARG A 170 -3.81 20.80 2.37
C ARG A 170 -2.31 20.74 2.69
N THR A 171 -1.89 21.36 3.78
CA THR A 171 -0.49 21.37 4.25
C THR A 171 0.02 19.96 4.47
N TYR A 172 -0.79 19.13 5.13
CA TYR A 172 -0.48 17.73 5.41
C TYR A 172 -1.00 16.76 4.34
N LYS A 173 -1.34 17.25 3.14
CA LYS A 173 -1.74 16.42 1.98
C LYS A 173 -3.01 15.57 2.16
N LEU A 174 -3.79 15.78 3.21
CA LEU A 174 -5.04 15.06 3.50
C LEU A 174 -6.32 15.77 3.02
N LYS A 175 -6.22 16.91 2.32
CA LYS A 175 -7.41 17.56 1.71
C LYS A 175 -8.18 16.61 0.77
N ILE A 176 -7.50 15.64 0.15
CA ILE A 176 -8.14 14.63 -0.69
C ILE A 176 -9.24 13.83 0.04
N LEU A 177 -9.15 13.67 1.37
CA LEU A 177 -10.15 12.94 2.13
C LEU A 177 -11.52 13.65 2.08
N VAL A 178 -11.54 14.97 2.22
CA VAL A 178 -12.77 15.77 2.13
C VAL A 178 -13.19 16.06 0.67
N ASP A 179 -12.31 15.78 -0.29
CA ASP A 179 -12.66 15.90 -1.72
C ASP A 179 -13.27 14.60 -2.27
N THR A 180 -13.12 13.47 -1.57
CA THR A 180 -13.46 12.14 -2.12
C THR A 180 -14.23 11.21 -1.21
N LEU A 181 -14.15 11.38 0.11
CA LEU A 181 -14.68 10.43 1.10
C LEU A 181 -15.63 11.10 2.10
N TYR A 182 -15.31 12.32 2.52
CA TYR A 182 -16.08 13.08 3.53
C TYR A 182 -16.66 14.36 2.94
N PHE A 183 -17.77 14.84 3.50
CA PHE A 183 -18.42 16.07 3.03
C PHE A 183 -17.72 17.35 3.51
N SER A 184 -17.05 17.29 4.67
CA SER A 184 -16.38 18.45 5.28
C SER A 184 -15.30 18.01 6.29
N PRO A 185 -14.43 18.92 6.76
CA PRO A 185 -13.51 18.61 7.84
C PRO A 185 -14.20 18.21 9.14
N PHE A 186 -15.38 18.77 9.43
CA PHE A 186 -16.21 18.37 10.56
C PHE A 186 -16.64 16.91 10.43
N ASP A 187 -17.21 16.55 9.28
CA ASP A 187 -17.65 15.18 8.94
C ASP A 187 -16.52 14.15 9.08
N LEU A 188 -15.34 14.46 8.52
CA LEU A 188 -14.12 13.66 8.68
C LEU A 188 -13.78 13.41 10.17
N ILE A 189 -13.82 14.46 10.99
CA ILE A 189 -13.42 14.37 12.40
C ILE A 189 -14.45 13.59 13.20
N THR A 190 -15.74 13.85 13.00
CA THR A 190 -16.82 13.19 13.75
C THR A 190 -17.03 11.74 13.35
N GLU A 191 -16.67 11.35 12.11
CA GLU A 191 -16.64 9.94 11.72
C GLU A 191 -15.50 9.18 12.42
N ILE A 192 -14.36 9.83 12.66
CA ILE A 192 -13.21 9.23 13.34
C ILE A 192 -13.40 9.25 14.87
N TYR A 193 -13.96 10.33 15.39
CA TYR A 193 -14.19 10.59 16.82
C TYR A 193 -15.66 10.99 17.03
N PRO A 194 -16.59 10.02 17.10
CA PRO A 194 -18.01 10.29 17.27
C PRO A 194 -18.36 11.10 18.52
N GLU A 195 -17.52 11.09 19.55
CA GLU A 195 -17.67 11.88 20.77
C GLU A 195 -17.64 13.39 20.51
N LEU A 196 -17.04 13.81 19.40
CA LEU A 196 -16.97 15.22 18.99
C LEU A 196 -18.19 15.66 18.17
N ALA A 197 -19.18 14.81 17.96
CA ALA A 197 -20.37 15.16 17.16
C ALA A 197 -21.28 16.22 17.83
N ASP A 198 -21.12 16.50 19.13
CA ASP A 198 -21.89 17.55 19.81
C ASP A 198 -21.50 18.95 19.29
N PRO A 199 -22.43 19.70 18.65
CA PRO A 199 -22.15 21.03 18.12
C PRO A 199 -21.64 22.03 19.16
N LYS A 200 -21.94 21.83 20.45
CA LYS A 200 -21.46 22.70 21.54
C LYS A 200 -19.93 22.73 21.65
N LEU A 201 -19.26 21.66 21.21
CA LEU A 201 -17.80 21.58 21.21
C LEU A 201 -17.15 22.46 20.13
N TRP A 202 -17.93 22.89 19.11
CA TRP A 202 -17.44 23.57 17.92
C TRP A 202 -17.83 25.05 17.82
N GLY A 203 -18.70 25.53 18.72
CA GLY A 203 -19.05 26.95 18.82
C GLY A 203 -18.04 27.77 19.62
N GLU A 204 -18.01 29.09 19.41
CA GLU A 204 -17.22 30.02 20.24
C GLU A 204 -17.64 30.00 21.73
N GLU A 205 -18.83 29.46 22.04
CA GLU A 205 -19.41 29.32 23.38
C GLU A 205 -18.99 28.05 24.15
N GLY A 206 -18.16 27.17 23.58
CA GLY A 206 -17.58 26.01 24.28
C GLY A 206 -16.55 26.37 25.38
N TYR A 207 -16.43 27.66 25.70
CA TYR A 207 -15.48 28.21 26.67
C TYR A 207 -16.12 28.69 27.98
N PHE A 208 -17.34 28.28 28.33
CA PHE A 208 -17.83 28.44 29.70
C PHE A 208 -18.80 27.32 30.08
N GLN A 209 -18.28 26.29 30.75
CA GLN A 209 -18.75 25.82 32.05
C GLN A 209 -17.76 24.85 32.66
#